data_AF-A0A662R3Q1-F1
#
_entry.id   AF-A0A662R3Q1-F1
#
_cell.length_a   1.000
_cell.length_b   1.000
_cell.length_c   1.000
_cell.angle_alpha   90.00
_cell.angle_beta   90.00
_cell.angle_gamma   90.00
#
_symmetry.space_group_name_H-M   'P 1'
#
loop_
_entity.id
_entity.type
_entity.pdbx_description
1 polymer ?
#
loop_
_entity_poly.entity_id
_entity_poly.type
_entity_poly.pdbx_seq_one_letter_code
_entity_poly.pdbx_strand_id
1 'polypeptide(L)' 'MRKATIHRSTHETDIDVRFVIEGTGTSDIDTSVAFLNHVLDSFTRHGRFNLAIHAAGDVEV' A
#
# COMPACT_ATOMS: atom_id res chain seq x y z
N MET A 1 17.74 -6.56 -6.94
CA MET A 1 16.79 -5.83 -6.07
C MET A 1 15.39 -6.05 -6.64
N ARG A 2 14.51 -6.71 -5.89
CA ARG A 2 13.15 -7.06 -6.26
C ARG A 2 12.23 -5.89 -5.90
N LYS A 3 11.69 -5.26 -6.93
CA LYS A 3 10.78 -4.12 -6.80
C LYS A 3 9.70 -4.17 -7.87
N ALA A 4 8.53 -3.63 -7.56
CA ALA A 4 7.43 -3.50 -8.49
C ALA A 4 6.71 -2.16 -8.30
N THR A 5 6.15 -1.63 -9.37
CA THR A 5 5.25 -0.49 -9.35
C THR A 5 4.05 -0.82 -10.21
N ILE A 6 2.86 -0.69 -9.64
CA ILE A 6 1.61 -1.06 -10.29
C ILE A 6 0.61 0.05 -10.00
N HIS A 7 -0.06 0.50 -11.05
CA HIS A 7 -1.24 1.34 -10.97
C HIS A 7 -2.42 0.51 -11.49
N ARG A 8 -3.54 0.51 -10.76
CA ARG A 8 -4.79 -0.17 -11.15
C ARG A 8 -5.97 0.75 -10.84
N SER A 9 -6.73 1.04 -11.88
CA SER A 9 -7.96 1.81 -11.79
C SER A 9 -9.14 0.96 -12.28
N THR A 10 -10.23 0.95 -11.52
CA THR A 10 -11.53 0.37 -11.87
C THR A 10 -12.64 1.37 -11.57
N HIS A 11 -13.90 0.96 -11.73
CA HIS A 11 -15.03 1.80 -11.36
C HIS A 11 -15.16 2.00 -9.85
N GLU A 12 -14.66 1.05 -9.06
CA GLU A 12 -14.83 1.01 -7.60
C GLU A 12 -13.58 1.53 -6.84
N THR A 13 -12.40 1.45 -7.47
CA THR A 13 -11.12 1.69 -6.78
C THR A 13 -10.07 2.26 -7.72
N ASP A 14 -9.25 3.15 -7.19
CA ASP A 14 -8.04 3.65 -7.83
C ASP A 14 -6.84 3.43 -6.90
N ILE A 15 -5.82 2.72 -7.37
CA ILE A 15 -4.77 2.16 -6.52
C ILE A 15 -3.40 2.34 -7.19
N ASP A 16 -2.51 3.03 -6.49
CA ASP A 16 -1.09 3.18 -6.83
C ASP A 16 -0.22 2.49 -5.77
N VAL A 17 0.60 1.51 -6.20
CA VAL A 17 1.48 0.75 -5.31
C VAL A 17 2.91 0.76 -5.82
N ARG A 18 3.85 1.00 -4.89
CA ARG A 18 5.28 0.73 -5.05
C ARG A 18 5.74 -0.18 -3.94
N PHE A 19 6.39 -1.28 -4.29
CA PHE A 19 6.82 -2.29 -3.33
C PHE A 19 8.26 -2.72 -3.59
N VAL A 20 9.04 -2.83 -2.52
CA VAL A 20 10.43 -3.31 -2.54
C VAL A 20 10.61 -4.40 -1.47
N ILE A 21 11.07 -5.58 -1.89
CA ILE A 21 11.23 -6.73 -0.99
C ILE A 21 12.49 -6.58 -0.13
N GLU A 22 13.60 -6.11 -0.69
CA GLU A 22 14.80 -5.78 0.11
C GLU A 22 14.72 -4.35 0.64
N GLY A 23 13.79 -4.11 1.56
CA GLY A 23 13.54 -2.80 2.17
C GLY A 23 14.24 -2.60 3.52
N THR A 24 13.87 -1.48 4.15
CA THR A 24 14.28 -1.05 5.49
C THR A 24 13.10 -0.93 6.46
N GLY A 25 11.88 -1.27 6.02
CA GLY A 25 10.66 -1.15 6.82
C GLY A 25 9.97 0.21 6.70
N THR A 26 10.21 0.97 5.63
CA THR A 26 9.60 2.31 5.45
C THR A 26 8.27 2.21 4.71
N SER A 27 7.24 2.84 5.26
CA SER A 27 5.88 2.89 4.75
C SER A 27 5.46 4.31 4.38
N ASP A 28 4.69 4.43 3.30
CA ASP A 28 3.91 5.59 2.89
C ASP A 28 2.53 5.08 2.47
N ILE A 29 1.56 5.14 3.38
CA ILE A 29 0.31 4.38 3.27
C ILE A 29 -0.86 5.33 3.48
N ASP A 30 -1.65 5.51 2.43
CA ASP A 30 -2.89 6.27 2.46
C ASP A 30 -3.98 5.50 1.73
N THR A 31 -4.89 4.91 2.51
CA THR A 31 -6.12 4.32 1.96
C THR A 31 -7.34 4.89 2.67
N SER A 32 -8.50 4.83 2.02
CA SER A 32 -9.80 5.22 2.60
C SER A 32 -10.20 4.41 3.85
N VAL A 33 -9.46 3.36 4.25
CA VAL A 33 -9.77 2.51 5.41
C VAL A 33 -8.64 2.58 6.44
N ALA A 34 -8.85 3.35 7.52
CA ALA A 34 -7.83 3.61 8.54
C ALA A 34 -7.25 2.35 9.20
N PHE A 35 -8.07 1.33 9.45
CA PHE A 35 -7.59 0.07 10.03
C PHE A 35 -6.69 -0.70 9.05
N LEU A 36 -6.99 -0.65 7.75
CA LEU A 36 -6.14 -1.25 6.72
C LEU A 36 -4.77 -0.56 6.67
N ASN A 37 -4.73 0.77 6.81
CA ASN A 37 -3.47 1.53 6.86
C ASN A 37 -2.58 1.00 7.99
N HIS A 38 -3.16 0.77 9.18
CA HIS A 38 -2.44 0.21 10.33
C HIS A 38 -1.91 -1.21 10.10
N VAL A 39 -2.70 -2.07 9.45
CA VAL A 39 -2.29 -3.45 9.12
C VAL A 39 -1.16 -3.46 8.09
N LEU A 40 -1.25 -2.63 7.05
CA LEU A 40 -0.21 -2.51 6.02
C LEU A 40 1.09 -1.91 6.57
N ASP A 41 1.00 -0.98 7.52
CA ASP A 41 2.18 -0.45 8.22
C ASP A 41 2.88 -1.55 9.01
N SER A 42 2.12 -2.34 9.77
CA SER A 42 2.62 -3.49 10.52
C SER A 42 3.27 -4.52 9.59
N PHE A 43 2.61 -4.85 8.47
CA PHE A 43 3.14 -5.74 7.43
C PHE A 43 4.48 -5.24 6.88
N THR A 44 4.57 -3.95 6.57
CA THR A 44 5.79 -3.33 6.02
C THR A 44 6.93 -3.36 7.04
N ARG A 45 6.65 -2.97 8.28
CA ARG A 45 7.65 -2.88 9.36
C ARG A 45 8.18 -4.25 9.77
N HIS A 46 7.31 -5.24 9.97
CA HIS A 46 7.72 -6.57 10.41
C HIS A 46 8.27 -7.43 9.27
N GLY A 47 7.87 -7.17 8.02
CA GLY A 47 8.45 -7.79 6.82
C GLY A 47 9.78 -7.19 6.37
N ARG A 48 10.17 -6.02 6.93
CA ARG A 48 11.32 -5.21 6.45
C ARG A 48 11.21 -4.85 4.97
N PHE A 49 9.99 -4.58 4.51
CA PHE A 49 9.73 -4.13 3.14
C PHE A 49 9.74 -2.60 3.07
N ASN A 50 9.83 -2.06 1.86
CA ASN A 50 9.41 -0.68 1.64
C ASN A 50 8.12 -0.70 0.82
N LEU A 51 7.09 -0.03 1.31
CA LEU A 51 5.77 0.01 0.70
C LEU A 51 5.30 1.46 0.59
N ALA A 52 4.95 1.88 -0.62
CA ALA A 52 4.15 3.06 -0.86
C ALA A 52 2.81 2.60 -1.45
N ILE A 53 1.69 2.97 -0.85
CA ILE A 53 0.35 2.66 -1.37
C ILE A 53 -0.57 3.86 -1.15
N HIS A 54 -1.15 4.33 -2.24
CA HIS A 54 -2.22 5.32 -2.25
C HIS A 54 -3.43 4.65 -2.89
N ALA A 55 -4.53 4.52 -2.15
CA ALA A 55 -5.72 3.85 -2.64
C ALA A 55 -6.99 4.60 -2.22
N ALA A 56 -7.79 4.97 -3.21
CA ALA A 56 -9.12 5.51 -3.00
C ALA A 56 -10.16 4.54 -3.57
N GLY A 57 -11.36 4.56 -3.01
CA GLY A 57 -12.46 3.74 -3.50
C GLY A 57 -13.76 3.99 -2.74
N ASP A 58 -14.81 3.32 -3.20
CA ASP A 58 -16.18 3.51 -2.75
C ASP A 58 -16.44 2.84 -1.39
N VAL A 59 -15.91 3.39 -0.30
CA VAL A 59 -16.03 2.82 1.07
C VAL A 59 -17.42 2.93 1.69
N GLU A 60 -18.33 3.64 1.04
CA GLU A 60 -19.71 3.87 1.50
C GLU A 60 -20.72 2.85 0.94
N VAL A 61 -20.30 2.03 -0.03
CA VAL A 61 -21.11 1.03 -0.73
C VAL A 61 -20.83 -0.36 -0.19
#